data_AF-A0A8K0P8Q6-F1
#
_entry.id   AF-A0A8K0P8Q6-F1
#
_cell.length_a   1.000
_cell.length_b   1.000
_cell.length_c   1.000
_cell.angle_alpha   90.00
_cell.angle_beta   90.00
_cell.angle_gamma   90.00
#
_symmetry.space_group_name_H-M   'P 1'
#
loop_
_entity.id
_entity.type
_entity.pdbx_description
1 polymer ?
#
loop_
_entity_poly.entity_id
_entity_poly.type
_entity_poly.pdbx_seq_one_letter_code
_entity_poly.pdbx_strand_id
1 'polypeptide(L)'
;MKLPVHIEIIQRQDSTLTRDALRIYIKKMVDDEGFITPGMTIQNMNSPIFEEHVQAIYISELPTEHEKERVSISELNIKYHVYRLDNAGPQPEVMDEEEDITAANHWVLPSSDFHGLWESLIYDSGIKENLLSFVETTLLFSDREVDTNIVSWNRVVLLHGPPGTGKTSLCKALAQKLSIRLADRYRHGQLVEINSHSLFSKWFSESGKLVMKMFEKIRELIEDKEALVCVLLDEVESLAHARSASLSSSEPSDSLRVVNAVLTQIDQMKR
;
A
#
# COMPACT_ATOMS: atom_id res chain seq x y z
N MET A 1 -20.54 3.17 -21.65
CA MET A 1 -20.19 2.78 -20.27
C MET A 1 -19.45 3.97 -19.67
N LYS A 2 -19.85 4.47 -18.49
CA LYS A 2 -19.21 5.66 -17.91
C LYS A 2 -17.77 5.34 -17.49
N LEU A 3 -16.83 6.23 -17.78
CA LEU A 3 -15.43 6.04 -17.42
C LEU A 3 -15.25 6.22 -15.91
N PRO A 4 -14.58 5.28 -15.20
CA PRO A 4 -14.31 5.46 -13.78
C PRO A 4 -13.25 6.54 -13.57
N VAL A 5 -13.54 7.50 -12.70
CA VAL A 5 -12.59 8.53 -12.28
C VAL A 5 -12.54 8.56 -10.76
N HIS A 6 -11.34 8.66 -10.20
CA HIS A 6 -11.12 8.75 -8.77
C HIS A 6 -10.69 10.16 -8.41
N ILE A 7 -11.40 10.77 -7.47
CA ILE A 7 -11.05 12.05 -6.87
C ILE A 7 -10.58 11.80 -5.45
N GLU A 8 -9.32 12.11 -5.20
CA GLU A 8 -8.60 11.88 -3.96
C GLU A 8 -8.47 13.22 -3.22
N ILE A 9 -9.09 13.34 -2.05
CA ILE A 9 -9.19 14.57 -1.25
C ILE A 9 -8.36 14.40 0.01
N ILE A 10 -7.32 15.21 0.13
CA ILE A 10 -6.48 15.27 1.32
C ILE A 10 -7.10 16.27 2.28
N GLN A 11 -7.62 15.74 3.39
CA GLN A 11 -8.13 16.53 4.49
C GLN A 11 -6.99 16.94 5.42
N ARG A 12 -7.00 18.19 5.87
CA ARG A 12 -6.02 18.70 6.84
C ARG A 12 -6.19 18.01 8.20
N GLN A 13 -5.09 17.89 8.94
CA GLN A 13 -5.08 17.20 10.24
C GLN A 13 -5.88 17.94 11.32
N ASP A 14 -5.85 19.27 11.30
CA ASP A 14 -6.58 20.18 12.18
C ASP A 14 -8.07 20.32 11.84
N SER A 15 -8.53 19.73 10.73
CA SER A 15 -9.93 19.79 10.32
C SER A 15 -10.85 19.07 11.30
N THR A 16 -11.89 19.77 11.74
CA THR A 16 -12.96 19.25 12.61
C THR A 16 -14.11 18.60 11.84
N LEU A 17 -14.13 18.71 10.50
CA LEU A 17 -15.18 18.11 9.67
C LEU A 17 -15.05 16.59 9.58
N THR A 18 -16.19 15.91 9.53
CA THR A 18 -16.23 14.48 9.23
C THR A 18 -15.91 14.22 7.75
N ARG A 19 -15.38 13.02 7.45
CA ARG A 19 -15.05 12.60 6.08
C ARG A 19 -16.27 12.68 5.15
N ASP A 20 -17.44 12.29 5.64
CA ASP A 20 -18.69 12.30 4.86
C ASP A 20 -19.19 13.71 4.57
N ALA A 21 -19.14 14.62 5.55
CA ALA A 21 -19.53 16.01 5.34
C ALA A 21 -18.65 16.68 4.28
N LEU A 22 -17.33 16.46 4.37
CA LEU A 22 -16.37 16.97 3.39
C LEU A 22 -16.60 16.34 2.01
N ARG A 23 -16.85 15.03 1.94
CA ARG A 23 -17.18 14.31 0.70
C ARG A 23 -18.40 14.90 0.01
N ILE A 24 -19.49 15.13 0.76
CA ILE A 24 -20.73 15.72 0.22
C ILE A 24 -20.47 17.14 -0.29
N TYR A 25 -19.72 17.93 0.45
CA TYR A 25 -19.37 19.29 0.06
C TYR A 25 -18.59 19.34 -1.26
N ILE A 26 -17.50 18.56 -1.35
CA ILE A 26 -16.67 18.51 -2.56
C ILE A 26 -17.44 17.91 -3.73
N LYS A 27 -18.30 16.91 -3.50
CA LYS A 27 -19.16 16.36 -4.54
C LYS A 27 -20.06 17.44 -5.14
N LYS A 28 -20.76 18.21 -4.29
CA LYS A 28 -21.61 19.31 -4.74
C LYS A 28 -20.80 20.36 -5.53
N MET A 29 -19.63 20.72 -5.03
CA MET A 29 -18.74 21.68 -5.70
C MET A 29 -18.32 21.19 -7.10
N VAL A 30 -17.95 19.91 -7.23
CA VAL A 30 -17.59 19.31 -8.52
C VAL A 30 -18.81 19.27 -9.44
N ASP A 31 -19.97 18.86 -8.93
CA ASP A 31 -21.22 18.84 -9.70
C ASP A 31 -21.61 20.25 -10.23
N ASP A 32 -21.36 21.31 -9.45
CA ASP A 32 -21.64 22.71 -9.83
C ASP A 32 -20.71 23.22 -10.96
N GLU A 33 -19.45 22.76 -11.03
CA GLU A 33 -18.49 23.10 -12.11
C GLU A 33 -18.84 22.41 -13.45
N GLY A 34 -19.48 21.24 -13.41
CA GLY A 34 -19.94 20.51 -14.60
C GLY A 34 -18.87 19.77 -15.42
N PHE A 35 -17.59 20.12 -15.24
CA PHE A 35 -16.44 19.54 -15.95
C PHE A 35 -15.28 19.26 -15.01
N ILE A 36 -14.47 18.25 -15.33
CA ILE A 36 -13.22 17.96 -14.64
C ILE A 36 -12.07 17.79 -15.64
N THR A 37 -10.85 18.05 -15.17
CA THR A 37 -9.62 17.80 -15.94
C THR A 37 -8.86 16.65 -15.27
N PRO A 38 -8.83 15.44 -15.86
CA PRO A 38 -8.04 14.31 -15.36
C PRO A 38 -6.55 14.68 -15.20
N GLY A 39 -5.89 14.17 -14.17
CA GLY A 39 -4.49 14.49 -13.83
C GLY A 39 -4.28 15.86 -13.17
N MET A 40 -5.34 16.65 -12.99
CA MET A 40 -5.25 17.95 -12.32
C MET A 40 -5.11 17.79 -10.80
N THR A 41 -4.26 18.63 -10.21
CA THR A 41 -4.19 18.84 -8.77
C THR A 41 -4.75 20.23 -8.42
N ILE A 42 -5.70 20.28 -7.51
CA ILE A 42 -6.28 21.52 -6.99
C ILE A 42 -5.72 21.75 -5.59
N GLN A 43 -4.93 22.82 -5.42
CA GLN A 43 -4.28 23.16 -4.15
C GLN A 43 -4.83 24.44 -3.50
N ASN A 44 -5.59 25.23 -4.26
CA ASN A 44 -6.24 26.41 -3.74
C ASN A 44 -7.55 26.65 -4.50
N MET A 45 -8.58 27.04 -3.77
CA MET A 45 -9.86 27.51 -4.29
C MET A 45 -10.39 28.61 -3.40
N ASN A 46 -11.12 29.57 -3.99
CA ASN A 46 -11.79 30.65 -3.28
C ASN A 46 -12.99 30.13 -2.49
N SER A 47 -12.75 29.34 -1.45
CA SER A 47 -13.77 28.78 -0.57
C SER A 47 -13.22 28.61 0.84
N PRO A 48 -13.89 29.15 1.87
CA PRO A 48 -13.41 29.05 3.26
C PRO A 48 -13.31 27.60 3.74
N ILE A 49 -14.24 26.74 3.30
CA ILE A 49 -14.22 25.30 3.62
C ILE A 49 -12.99 24.62 2.99
N PHE A 50 -12.62 25.01 1.77
CA PHE A 50 -11.42 24.47 1.13
C PHE A 50 -10.17 24.91 1.90
N GLU A 51 -10.04 26.20 2.20
CA GLU A 51 -8.87 26.76 2.91
C GLU A 51 -8.68 26.16 4.30
N GLU A 52 -9.77 25.96 5.06
CA GLU A 52 -9.72 25.48 6.44
C GLU A 52 -9.60 23.95 6.55
N HIS A 53 -10.11 23.19 5.58
CA HIS A 53 -10.27 21.73 5.75
C HIS A 53 -9.61 20.88 4.69
N VAL A 54 -9.32 21.43 3.51
CA VAL A 54 -8.71 20.70 2.39
C VAL A 54 -7.26 21.15 2.23
N GLN A 55 -6.37 20.18 2.10
CA GLN A 55 -4.97 20.43 1.75
C GLN A 55 -4.78 20.40 0.23
N ALA A 56 -5.32 19.38 -0.42
CA ALA A 56 -5.24 19.23 -1.87
C ALA A 56 -6.31 18.25 -2.38
N ILE A 57 -6.70 18.39 -3.65
CA ILE A 57 -7.56 17.44 -4.36
C ILE A 57 -6.80 16.96 -5.61
N TYR A 58 -6.71 15.64 -5.78
CA TYR A 58 -6.09 15.00 -6.93
C TYR A 58 -7.15 14.28 -7.76
N ILE A 59 -7.16 14.54 -9.06
CA ILE A 59 -8.04 13.86 -10.00
C ILE A 59 -7.21 12.83 -10.76
N SER A 60 -7.57 11.56 -10.65
CA SER A 60 -6.85 10.47 -11.33
C SER A 60 -6.83 10.67 -12.84
N GLU A 61 -5.74 10.28 -13.48
CA GLU A 61 -5.63 10.23 -14.95
C GLU A 61 -6.62 9.20 -15.54
N LEU A 62 -7.04 9.44 -16.78
CA LEU A 62 -7.84 8.49 -17.55
C LEU A 62 -6.92 7.58 -18.37
N PRO A 63 -7.25 6.30 -18.59
CA PRO A 63 -6.42 5.36 -19.35
C PRO A 63 -6.28 5.64 -20.86
N THR A 64 -6.99 6.64 -21.39
CA THR A 64 -7.11 6.94 -22.83
C THR A 64 -6.46 8.28 -23.16
N GLU A 65 -5.98 8.45 -24.40
CA GLU A 65 -5.27 9.62 -24.99
C GLU A 65 -5.94 11.01 -24.85
N HIS A 66 -7.03 11.13 -24.09
CA HIS A 66 -7.57 12.41 -23.61
C HIS A 66 -6.68 12.99 -22.51
N GLU A 67 -5.37 13.10 -22.76
CA GLU A 67 -4.49 13.85 -21.87
C GLU A 67 -4.90 15.33 -21.95
N LYS A 68 -5.48 15.84 -20.87
CA LYS A 68 -5.74 17.26 -20.57
C LYS A 68 -7.00 17.90 -21.17
N GLU A 69 -7.89 17.14 -21.82
CA GLU A 69 -9.20 17.68 -22.22
C GLU A 69 -10.17 17.71 -21.02
N ARG A 70 -10.98 18.79 -20.94
CA ARG A 70 -12.06 18.88 -19.94
C ARG A 70 -13.14 17.88 -20.30
N VAL A 71 -13.44 16.97 -19.38
CA VAL A 71 -14.47 15.94 -19.55
C VAL A 71 -15.71 16.31 -18.77
N SER A 72 -16.89 16.13 -19.36
CA SER A 72 -18.16 16.37 -18.66
C SER A 72 -18.41 15.32 -17.58
N ILE A 73 -18.80 15.76 -16.39
CA ILE A 73 -19.08 14.88 -15.25
C ILE A 73 -20.21 13.88 -15.56
N SER A 74 -21.14 14.25 -16.44
CA SER A 74 -22.27 13.39 -16.84
C SER A 74 -21.83 12.06 -17.45
N GLU A 75 -20.66 12.02 -18.08
CA GLU A 75 -20.10 10.85 -18.78
C GLU A 75 -19.25 9.96 -17.87
N LEU A 76 -19.03 10.40 -16.62
CA LEU A 76 -18.07 9.80 -15.70
C LEU A 76 -18.75 9.10 -14.52
N ASN A 77 -18.09 8.07 -14.03
CA ASN A 77 -18.41 7.42 -12.77
C ASN A 77 -17.37 7.84 -11.72
N ILE A 78 -17.67 8.92 -11.00
CA ILE A 78 -16.72 9.54 -10.06
C ILE A 78 -16.83 8.87 -8.69
N LYS A 79 -15.69 8.41 -8.18
CA LYS A 79 -15.53 7.93 -6.79
C LYS A 79 -14.69 8.92 -5.99
N TYR A 80 -15.17 9.30 -4.81
CA TYR A 80 -14.53 10.29 -3.95
C TYR A 80 -13.89 9.61 -2.75
N HIS A 81 -12.59 9.82 -2.58
CA HIS A 81 -11.78 9.23 -1.51
C HIS A 81 -11.27 10.35 -0.61
N VAL A 82 -11.75 10.41 0.64
CA VAL A 82 -11.33 11.41 1.62
C VAL A 82 -10.42 10.75 2.63
N TYR A 83 -9.20 11.27 2.79
CA TYR A 83 -8.22 10.72 3.71
C TYR A 83 -7.39 11.82 4.38
N ARG A 84 -6.69 11.45 5.45
CA ARG A 84 -5.72 12.28 6.17
C ARG A 84 -4.38 11.59 6.13
N LEU A 85 -3.30 12.36 6.00
CA LEU A 85 -1.93 11.85 5.97
C LEU A 85 -1.38 11.72 7.39
N ASP A 86 -1.04 10.53 7.82
CA ASP A 86 -0.34 10.31 9.08
C ASP A 86 1.11 10.84 8.98
N ASN A 87 1.54 11.58 10.02
CA ASN A 87 2.85 12.26 10.07
C ASN A 87 3.80 11.60 11.09
N ALA A 88 3.47 10.42 11.65
CA ALA A 88 4.31 9.78 12.67
C ALA A 88 5.59 9.17 12.07
N GLY A 89 5.59 8.87 10.76
CA GLY A 89 6.73 8.29 10.05
C GLY A 89 6.95 6.80 10.39
N PRO A 90 8.14 6.24 10.09
CA PRO A 90 8.46 4.85 10.38
C PRO A 90 8.58 4.61 11.89
N GLN A 91 7.79 3.67 12.39
CA GLN A 91 7.93 3.13 13.74
C GLN A 91 8.77 1.85 13.66
N PRO A 92 9.97 1.81 14.27
CA PRO A 92 10.77 0.60 14.29
C PRO A 92 10.10 -0.47 15.14
N GLU A 93 9.88 -1.64 14.56
CA GLU A 93 9.39 -2.83 15.24
C GLU A 93 10.57 -3.52 15.94
N VAL A 94 10.74 -3.19 17.23
CA VAL A 94 11.73 -3.82 18.12
C VAL A 94 11.21 -5.19 18.55
N MET A 95 12.00 -6.24 18.33
CA MET A 95 11.58 -7.61 18.65
C MET A 95 12.26 -8.19 19.87
N ASP A 96 13.38 -7.59 20.26
CA ASP A 96 14.05 -7.85 21.53
C ASP A 96 14.37 -6.50 22.18
N GLU A 97 13.70 -6.21 23.30
CA GLU A 97 13.89 -4.97 24.06
C GLU A 97 15.25 -4.93 24.76
N GLU A 98 15.87 -6.09 25.02
CA GLU A 98 17.18 -6.16 25.70
C GLU A 98 18.33 -5.89 24.73
N GLU A 99 18.22 -6.37 23.49
CA GLU A 99 19.25 -6.23 22.45
C GLU A 99 18.98 -5.11 21.43
N ASP A 100 17.86 -4.39 21.56
CA ASP A 100 17.39 -3.30 20.67
C ASP A 100 17.43 -3.70 19.18
N ILE A 101 17.00 -4.93 18.88
CA ILE A 101 17.04 -5.46 17.53
C ILE A 101 15.76 -5.07 16.78
N THR A 102 15.89 -4.09 15.88
CA THR A 102 14.85 -3.75 14.90
C THR A 102 14.89 -4.71 13.72
N ALA A 103 13.74 -5.32 13.41
CA ALA A 103 13.61 -6.24 12.28
C ALA A 103 12.80 -5.68 11.11
N ALA A 104 11.85 -4.79 11.42
CA ALA A 104 10.93 -4.24 10.46
C ALA A 104 10.66 -2.77 10.77
N ASN A 105 10.25 -2.04 9.74
CA ASN A 105 9.70 -0.70 9.88
C ASN A 105 8.19 -0.78 9.67
N HIS A 106 7.44 -0.02 10.47
CA HIS A 106 5.99 0.01 10.45
C HIS A 106 5.47 1.41 10.14
N TRP A 107 4.49 1.54 9.25
CA TRP A 107 3.81 2.80 8.95
C TRP A 107 2.30 2.63 9.01
N VAL A 108 1.62 3.62 9.59
CA VAL A 108 0.17 3.80 9.43
C VAL A 108 -0.10 4.48 8.09
N LEU A 109 -1.04 3.94 7.33
CA LEU A 109 -1.43 4.45 6.01
C LEU A 109 -2.83 5.10 6.06
N PRO A 110 -3.05 6.17 5.26
CA PRO A 110 -2.10 6.81 4.34
C PRO A 110 -1.05 7.67 5.08
N SER A 111 0.24 7.53 4.73
CA SER A 111 1.34 8.25 5.38
C SER A 111 1.82 9.45 4.56
N SER A 112 2.29 10.51 5.23
CA SER A 112 2.96 11.66 4.60
C SER A 112 4.24 11.27 3.85
N ASP A 113 4.95 10.23 4.32
CA ASP A 113 6.23 9.79 3.74
C ASP A 113 6.08 9.30 2.29
N PHE A 114 4.88 8.83 1.94
CA PHE A 114 4.57 8.29 0.61
C PHE A 114 3.69 9.24 -0.21
N HIS A 115 3.45 10.46 0.26
CA HIS A 115 2.66 11.44 -0.45
C HIS A 115 3.32 11.82 -1.78
N GLY A 116 2.58 11.73 -2.89
CA GLY A 116 3.07 12.00 -4.25
C GLY A 116 3.99 10.92 -4.84
N LEU A 117 4.30 9.86 -4.08
CA LEU A 117 5.23 8.82 -4.54
C LEU A 117 4.69 8.08 -5.77
N TRP A 118 3.37 7.83 -5.82
CA TRP A 118 2.71 7.14 -6.93
C TRP A 118 2.83 7.89 -8.26
N GLU A 119 2.67 9.21 -8.21
CA GLU A 119 2.74 10.11 -9.36
C GLU A 119 4.19 10.32 -9.80
N SER A 120 5.15 10.31 -8.86
CA SER A 120 6.58 10.47 -9.16
C SER A 120 7.20 9.29 -9.93
N LEU A 121 6.59 8.10 -9.83
CA LEU A 121 7.07 6.89 -10.48
C LEU A 121 6.48 6.79 -11.89
N ILE A 122 7.33 6.94 -12.90
CA ILE A 122 6.94 6.88 -14.31
C ILE A 122 7.43 5.56 -14.89
N TYR A 123 6.50 4.80 -15.47
CA TYR A 123 6.77 3.55 -16.17
C TYR A 123 6.09 3.58 -17.54
N ASP A 124 6.79 3.17 -18.59
CA ASP A 124 6.24 3.14 -19.95
C ASP A 124 5.14 2.07 -20.11
N SER A 125 5.27 0.98 -19.36
CA SER A 125 4.23 -0.02 -19.22
C SER A 125 3.18 0.48 -18.23
N GLY A 126 1.88 0.30 -18.53
CA GLY A 126 0.75 0.54 -17.60
C GLY A 126 0.72 -0.40 -16.39
N ILE A 127 1.89 -0.72 -15.85
CA ILE A 127 2.13 -1.64 -14.75
C ILE A 127 1.50 -1.14 -13.46
N LYS A 128 1.49 0.18 -13.24
CA LYS A 128 0.88 0.79 -12.06
C LYS A 128 -0.62 0.50 -12.01
N GLU A 129 -1.32 0.79 -13.09
CA GLU A 129 -2.77 0.61 -13.23
C GLU A 129 -3.13 -0.87 -13.18
N ASN A 130 -2.37 -1.71 -13.89
CA ASN A 130 -2.57 -3.15 -13.88
C ASN A 130 -2.37 -3.75 -12.48
N LEU A 131 -1.34 -3.32 -11.76
CA LEU A 131 -1.04 -3.81 -10.42
C LEU A 131 -2.10 -3.35 -9.41
N LEU A 132 -2.53 -2.10 -9.49
CA LEU A 132 -3.61 -1.58 -8.66
C LEU A 132 -4.92 -2.35 -8.90
N SER A 133 -5.30 -2.53 -10.17
CA SER A 133 -6.49 -3.28 -10.57
C SER A 133 -6.43 -4.75 -10.14
N PHE A 134 -5.26 -5.39 -10.25
CA PHE A 134 -5.04 -6.76 -9.80
C PHE A 134 -5.29 -6.90 -8.30
N VAL A 135 -4.71 -6.02 -7.47
CA VAL A 135 -4.87 -6.09 -6.02
C VAL A 135 -6.29 -5.72 -5.59
N GLU A 136 -6.91 -4.69 -6.19
CA GLU A 136 -8.32 -4.34 -5.94
C GLU A 136 -9.24 -5.53 -6.25
N THR A 137 -9.03 -6.21 -7.38
CA THR A 137 -9.81 -7.39 -7.76
C THR A 137 -9.59 -8.56 -6.80
N THR A 138 -8.35 -8.76 -6.36
CA THR A 138 -8.00 -9.81 -5.39
C THR A 138 -8.72 -9.60 -4.06
N LEU A 139 -8.79 -8.34 -3.59
CA LEU A 139 -9.51 -7.99 -2.37
C LEU A 139 -11.03 -8.10 -2.56
N LEU A 140 -11.56 -7.77 -3.73
CA LEU A 140 -12.96 -8.00 -4.06
C LEU A 140 -13.32 -9.49 -4.02
N PHE A 141 -12.48 -10.37 -4.57
CA PHE A 141 -12.70 -11.82 -4.49
C PHE A 141 -12.68 -12.31 -3.05
N SER A 142 -11.77 -11.78 -2.23
CA SER A 142 -11.70 -12.06 -0.81
C SER A 142 -12.98 -11.65 -0.06
N ASP A 143 -13.48 -10.43 -0.28
CA ASP A 143 -14.70 -9.93 0.37
C ASP A 143 -15.97 -10.68 -0.08
N ARG A 144 -15.90 -11.37 -1.24
CA ARG A 144 -16.98 -12.22 -1.78
C ARG A 144 -16.80 -13.70 -1.46
N GLU A 145 -15.81 -14.05 -0.64
CA GLU A 145 -15.53 -15.42 -0.21
C GLU A 145 -15.41 -16.40 -1.39
N VAL A 146 -14.78 -15.96 -2.48
CA VAL A 146 -14.60 -16.79 -3.69
C VAL A 146 -13.71 -17.98 -3.35
N ASP A 147 -14.22 -19.20 -3.59
CA ASP A 147 -13.51 -20.45 -3.34
C ASP A 147 -12.20 -20.53 -4.15
N THR A 148 -11.09 -20.53 -3.43
CA THR A 148 -9.73 -20.58 -3.99
C THR A 148 -9.41 -21.90 -4.69
N ASN A 149 -10.16 -22.98 -4.41
CA ASN A 149 -10.03 -24.26 -5.09
C ASN A 149 -10.65 -24.25 -6.50
N ILE A 150 -11.60 -23.34 -6.75
CA ILE A 150 -12.25 -23.18 -8.06
C ILE A 150 -11.55 -22.09 -8.86
N VAL A 151 -11.35 -20.93 -8.25
CA VAL A 151 -10.67 -19.79 -8.85
C VAL A 151 -9.42 -19.49 -8.02
N SER A 152 -8.26 -19.88 -8.53
CA SER A 152 -7.00 -19.64 -7.83
C SER A 152 -6.66 -18.14 -7.84
N TRP A 153 -6.62 -17.52 -6.67
CA TRP A 153 -6.11 -16.18 -6.46
C TRP A 153 -5.24 -16.16 -5.19
N ASN A 154 -4.13 -15.43 -5.24
CA ASN A 154 -3.17 -15.35 -4.14
C ASN A 154 -2.94 -13.87 -3.79
N ARG A 155 -2.88 -13.56 -2.49
CA ARG A 155 -2.59 -12.20 -1.98
C ARG A 155 -1.09 -11.86 -2.03
N VAL A 156 -0.36 -12.39 -3.01
CA VAL A 156 1.09 -12.19 -3.15
C VAL A 156 1.42 -11.63 -4.51
N VAL A 157 2.22 -10.56 -4.49
CA VAL A 157 2.78 -9.91 -5.67
C VAL A 157 4.29 -10.01 -5.58
N LEU A 158 4.94 -10.39 -6.69
CA LEU A 158 6.40 -10.37 -6.83
C LEU A 158 6.79 -9.38 -7.91
N LEU A 159 7.56 -8.36 -7.54
CA LEU A 159 8.19 -7.43 -8.48
C LEU A 159 9.66 -7.81 -8.64
N HIS A 160 10.13 -7.94 -9.88
CA HIS A 160 11.53 -8.25 -10.17
C HIS A 160 12.06 -7.34 -11.28
N GLY A 161 13.37 -7.12 -11.27
CA GLY A 161 14.06 -6.27 -12.24
C GLY A 161 15.38 -5.73 -11.68
N PRO A 162 16.17 -5.02 -12.51
CA PRO A 162 17.46 -4.47 -12.10
C PRO A 162 17.37 -3.60 -10.82
N PRO A 163 18.46 -3.47 -10.04
CA PRO A 163 18.49 -2.53 -8.91
C PRO A 163 18.26 -1.09 -9.39
N GLY A 164 17.64 -0.26 -8.56
CA GLY A 164 17.37 1.15 -8.88
C GLY A 164 16.16 1.44 -9.77
N THR A 165 15.37 0.44 -10.17
CA THR A 165 14.13 0.64 -10.97
C THR A 165 12.89 1.04 -10.17
N GLY A 166 13.07 1.42 -8.90
CA GLY A 166 11.97 1.88 -8.04
C GLY A 166 11.03 0.80 -7.51
N LYS A 167 11.41 -0.49 -7.51
CA LYS A 167 10.54 -1.60 -7.04
C LYS A 167 10.00 -1.39 -5.63
N THR A 168 10.87 -1.10 -4.66
CA THR A 168 10.48 -0.82 -3.27
C THR A 168 9.56 0.39 -3.19
N SER A 169 9.89 1.46 -3.91
CA SER A 169 9.06 2.67 -3.99
C SER A 169 7.68 2.39 -4.59
N LEU A 170 7.60 1.53 -5.61
CA LEU A 170 6.34 1.13 -6.23
C LEU A 170 5.48 0.32 -5.26
N CYS A 171 6.07 -0.59 -4.47
CA CYS A 171 5.33 -1.29 -3.41
C CYS A 171 4.76 -0.32 -2.36
N LYS A 172 5.56 0.63 -1.88
CA LYS A 172 5.13 1.66 -0.91
C LYS A 172 4.02 2.54 -1.49
N ALA A 173 4.19 2.99 -2.74
CA ALA A 173 3.20 3.77 -3.45
C ALA A 173 1.89 3.00 -3.69
N LEU A 174 1.99 1.71 -4.01
CA LEU A 174 0.83 0.83 -4.17
C LEU A 174 0.08 0.67 -2.85
N ALA A 175 0.78 0.41 -1.75
CA ALA A 175 0.16 0.29 -0.42
C ALA A 175 -0.57 1.59 -0.03
N GLN A 176 0.09 2.75 -0.24
CA GLN A 176 -0.52 4.07 -0.07
C GLN A 176 -1.80 4.20 -0.91
N LYS A 177 -1.74 3.93 -2.22
CA LYS A 177 -2.93 4.06 -3.08
C LYS A 177 -4.04 3.10 -2.69
N LEU A 178 -3.75 1.85 -2.36
CA LEU A 178 -4.77 0.90 -1.90
C LEU A 178 -5.47 1.38 -0.62
N SER A 179 -4.72 1.91 0.35
CA SER A 179 -5.31 2.47 1.58
C SER A 179 -6.26 3.64 1.31
N ILE A 180 -5.98 4.44 0.28
CA ILE A 180 -6.84 5.54 -0.16
C ILE A 180 -8.08 5.00 -0.90
N ARG A 181 -7.89 4.09 -1.86
CA ARG A 181 -8.96 3.55 -2.73
C ARG A 181 -9.96 2.70 -1.97
N LEU A 182 -9.51 2.06 -0.89
CA LEU A 182 -10.31 1.17 -0.07
C LEU A 182 -10.71 1.80 1.27
N ALA A 183 -10.65 3.12 1.39
CA ALA A 183 -11.03 3.86 2.61
C ALA A 183 -12.50 3.66 3.01
N ASP A 184 -13.37 3.24 2.09
CA ASP A 184 -14.77 2.85 2.40
C ASP A 184 -14.87 1.45 3.04
N ARG A 185 -13.86 0.58 2.82
CA ARG A 185 -13.81 -0.81 3.31
C ARG A 185 -12.94 -0.97 4.55
N TYR A 186 -11.83 -0.23 4.60
CA TYR A 186 -10.88 -0.24 5.70
C TYR A 186 -10.77 1.17 6.28
N ARG A 187 -10.77 1.27 7.61
CA ARG A 187 -10.71 2.55 8.32
C ARG A 187 -9.34 3.19 8.22
N HIS A 188 -8.30 2.36 8.18
CA HIS A 188 -6.89 2.71 8.05
C HIS A 188 -6.12 1.57 7.38
N GLY A 189 -4.86 1.82 6.99
CA GLY A 189 -3.95 0.78 6.52
C GLY A 189 -2.69 0.69 7.38
N GLN A 190 -1.97 -0.41 7.24
CA GLN A 190 -0.68 -0.65 7.88
C GLN A 190 0.30 -1.16 6.82
N LEU A 191 1.53 -0.63 6.81
CA LEU A 191 2.63 -1.15 6.01
C LEU A 191 3.72 -1.67 6.94
N VAL A 192 4.05 -2.95 6.81
CA VAL A 192 5.20 -3.57 7.48
C VAL A 192 6.26 -3.84 6.44
N GLU A 193 7.37 -3.10 6.48
CA GLU A 193 8.54 -3.33 5.63
C GLU A 193 9.57 -4.16 6.38
N ILE A 194 9.89 -5.31 5.81
CA ILE A 194 10.87 -6.27 6.32
C ILE A 194 12.02 -6.28 5.32
N ASN A 195 13.19 -5.79 5.74
CA ASN A 195 14.41 -5.89 4.94
C ASN A 195 15.07 -7.25 5.19
N SER A 196 15.09 -8.12 4.18
CA SER A 196 15.60 -9.47 4.37
C SER A 196 17.11 -9.53 4.59
N HIS A 197 17.92 -8.63 4.03
CA HIS A 197 19.36 -8.57 4.34
C HIS A 197 19.64 -8.39 5.83
N SER A 198 18.86 -7.52 6.50
CA SER A 198 18.95 -7.27 7.93
C SER A 198 18.51 -8.50 8.75
N LEU A 199 17.49 -9.23 8.28
CA LEU A 199 17.04 -10.49 8.89
C LEU A 199 18.10 -11.60 8.84
N PHE A 200 18.93 -11.67 7.81
CA PHE A 200 19.96 -12.72 7.72
C PHE A 200 21.28 -12.35 8.42
N SER A 201 21.64 -11.07 8.44
CA SER A 201 22.91 -10.61 9.00
C SER A 201 22.91 -10.49 10.52
N LYS A 202 21.86 -9.93 11.13
CA LYS A 202 21.80 -9.67 12.58
C LYS A 202 21.39 -10.87 13.43
N TRP A 203 20.82 -11.92 12.83
CA TRP A 203 20.07 -12.95 13.54
C TRP A 203 20.75 -14.33 13.48
N PHE A 204 22.06 -14.34 13.24
CA PHE A 204 22.86 -15.55 13.05
C PHE A 204 23.13 -16.26 14.39
N SER A 205 22.11 -16.90 14.95
CA SER A 205 22.13 -17.96 16.00
C SER A 205 20.73 -18.14 16.66
N GLU A 206 19.89 -17.09 16.69
CA GLU A 206 18.53 -17.10 17.29
C GLU A 206 17.37 -16.85 16.31
N SER A 207 17.70 -16.64 15.04
CA SER A 207 16.80 -16.16 13.96
C SER A 207 15.44 -16.84 13.82
N GLY A 208 15.32 -18.15 14.04
CA GLY A 208 14.05 -18.85 13.85
C GLY A 208 12.95 -18.36 14.80
N LYS A 209 13.26 -18.22 16.09
CA LYS A 209 12.29 -17.74 17.10
C LYS A 209 11.88 -16.31 16.82
N LEU A 210 12.83 -15.51 16.40
CA LEU A 210 12.61 -14.10 16.17
C LEU A 210 11.75 -13.91 14.91
N VAL A 211 12.02 -14.60 13.81
CA VAL A 211 11.10 -14.64 12.65
C VAL A 211 9.68 -15.01 13.09
N MET A 212 9.51 -16.01 13.96
CA MET A 212 8.18 -16.37 14.49
C MET A 212 7.53 -15.23 15.27
N LYS A 213 8.25 -14.55 16.17
CA LYS A 213 7.76 -13.37 16.91
C LYS A 213 7.36 -12.22 15.97
N MET A 214 8.17 -11.95 14.95
CA MET A 214 7.87 -10.92 13.94
C MET A 214 6.53 -11.19 13.25
N PHE A 215 6.35 -12.42 12.75
CA PHE A 215 5.11 -12.80 12.08
C PHE A 215 3.93 -12.94 13.03
N GLU A 216 4.17 -13.15 14.32
CA GLU A 216 3.14 -13.07 15.37
C GLU A 216 2.59 -11.65 15.51
N LYS A 217 3.46 -10.65 15.61
CA LYS A 217 3.02 -9.24 15.60
C LYS A 217 2.29 -8.86 14.31
N ILE A 218 2.75 -9.34 13.15
CA ILE A 218 2.04 -9.13 11.89
C ILE A 218 0.65 -9.77 11.92
N ARG A 219 0.49 -10.95 12.54
CA ARG A 219 -0.83 -11.56 12.74
C ARG A 219 -1.73 -10.72 13.65
N GLU A 220 -1.20 -10.18 14.75
CA GLU A 220 -1.94 -9.27 15.63
C GLU A 220 -2.48 -8.06 14.86
N LEU A 221 -1.69 -7.49 13.93
CA LEU A 221 -2.15 -6.41 13.05
C LEU A 221 -3.26 -6.88 12.09
N ILE A 222 -3.22 -8.13 11.62
CA ILE A 222 -4.22 -8.70 10.70
C ILE A 222 -5.54 -9.02 11.41
N GLU A 223 -5.53 -9.26 12.72
CA GLU A 223 -6.74 -9.49 13.50
C GLU A 223 -7.68 -8.27 13.50
N ASP A 224 -7.15 -7.07 13.28
CA ASP A 224 -7.95 -5.89 13.03
C ASP A 224 -8.57 -5.93 11.62
N LYS A 225 -9.82 -6.37 11.54
CA LYS A 225 -10.60 -6.44 10.29
C LYS A 225 -10.94 -5.07 9.69
N GLU A 226 -10.76 -3.98 10.45
CA GLU A 226 -10.90 -2.62 9.94
C GLU A 226 -9.61 -2.10 9.29
N ALA A 227 -8.49 -2.82 9.41
CA ALA A 227 -7.20 -2.43 8.87
C ALA A 227 -6.85 -3.19 7.57
N LEU A 228 -6.33 -2.48 6.58
CA LEU A 228 -5.65 -3.09 5.43
C LEU A 228 -4.17 -3.30 5.78
N VAL A 229 -3.72 -4.55 5.89
CA VAL A 229 -2.31 -4.86 6.18
C VAL A 229 -1.55 -5.21 4.89
N CYS A 230 -0.53 -4.42 4.59
CA CYS A 230 0.41 -4.65 3.49
C CYS A 230 1.76 -5.05 4.08
N VAL A 231 2.27 -6.24 3.71
CA VAL A 231 3.61 -6.69 4.11
C VAL A 231 4.55 -6.61 2.91
N LEU A 232 5.58 -5.78 3.03
CA LEU A 232 6.63 -5.62 2.03
C LEU A 232 7.87 -6.38 2.49
N LEU A 233 8.23 -7.43 1.74
CA LEU A 233 9.51 -8.11 1.87
C LEU A 233 10.45 -7.54 0.81
N ASP A 234 11.42 -6.72 1.22
CA ASP A 234 12.41 -6.15 0.31
C ASP A 234 13.66 -7.02 0.22
N GLU A 235 14.33 -6.97 -0.94
CA GLU A 235 15.56 -7.71 -1.25
C GLU A 235 15.45 -9.24 -1.12
N VAL A 236 14.30 -9.81 -1.52
CA VAL A 236 14.01 -11.25 -1.45
C VAL A 236 15.04 -12.15 -2.15
N GLU A 237 15.85 -11.62 -3.06
CA GLU A 237 17.00 -12.33 -3.63
C GLU A 237 18.00 -12.82 -2.58
N SER A 238 18.12 -12.13 -1.44
CA SER A 238 18.95 -12.57 -0.31
C SER A 238 18.45 -13.88 0.31
N LEU A 239 17.13 -14.12 0.32
CA LEU A 239 16.54 -15.41 0.71
C LEU A 239 17.00 -16.53 -0.23
N ALA A 240 16.99 -16.25 -1.54
CA ALA A 240 17.38 -17.21 -2.56
C ALA A 240 18.88 -17.53 -2.50
N HIS A 241 19.73 -16.53 -2.31
CA HIS A 241 21.18 -16.70 -2.14
C HIS A 241 21.53 -17.46 -0.86
N ALA A 242 20.88 -17.14 0.27
CA ALA A 242 21.06 -17.86 1.52
C ALA A 242 20.74 -19.36 1.35
N ARG A 243 19.67 -19.67 0.62
CA ARG A 243 19.27 -21.04 0.30
C ARG A 243 20.26 -21.74 -0.64
N SER A 244 20.71 -21.09 -1.72
CA SER A 244 21.66 -21.70 -2.67
C SER A 244 23.03 -21.96 -2.04
N ALA A 245 23.53 -21.03 -1.22
CA ALA A 245 24.79 -21.20 -0.49
C ALA A 245 24.72 -22.40 0.49
N SER A 246 23.60 -22.55 1.21
CA SER A 246 23.40 -23.65 2.16
C SER A 246 23.38 -25.04 1.52
N LEU A 247 22.94 -25.14 0.25
CA LEU A 247 22.89 -26.41 -0.50
C LEU A 247 24.29 -26.85 -0.98
N SER A 248 25.25 -25.92 -1.01
CA SER A 248 26.64 -26.19 -1.39
C SER A 248 27.55 -26.58 -0.21
N SER A 249 27.13 -26.32 1.02
CA SER A 249 27.82 -26.72 2.25
C SER A 249 27.24 -28.02 2.82
N SER A 250 28.10 -28.90 3.38
CA SER A 250 27.68 -30.21 3.92
C SER A 250 26.84 -30.16 5.20
N GLU A 251 26.69 -28.99 5.83
CA GLU A 251 25.82 -28.78 6.99
C GLU A 251 24.60 -27.91 6.63
N PRO A 252 23.40 -28.19 7.17
CA PRO A 252 22.26 -27.28 7.06
C PRO A 252 22.60 -25.99 7.81
N SER A 253 22.97 -24.95 7.07
CA SER A 253 23.29 -23.65 7.68
C SER A 253 22.05 -23.07 8.33
N ASP A 254 22.22 -22.35 9.44
CA ASP A 254 21.12 -21.68 10.14
C ASP A 254 20.30 -20.77 9.21
N SER A 255 20.94 -20.20 8.19
CA SER A 255 20.29 -19.44 7.12
C SER A 255 19.17 -20.22 6.39
N LEU A 256 19.31 -21.53 6.18
CA LEU A 256 18.27 -22.35 5.56
C LEU A 256 17.04 -22.50 6.46
N ARG A 257 17.24 -22.59 7.79
CA ARG A 257 16.14 -22.66 8.75
C ARG A 257 15.32 -21.38 8.74
N VAL A 258 15.98 -20.23 8.66
CA VAL A 258 15.33 -18.91 8.56
C VAL A 258 14.52 -18.79 7.27
N VAL A 259 15.10 -19.15 6.13
CA VAL A 259 14.39 -19.11 4.84
C VAL A 259 13.12 -19.96 4.91
N ASN A 260 13.22 -21.18 5.43
CA ASN A 260 12.06 -22.07 5.56
C ASN A 260 11.02 -21.52 6.54
N ALA A 261 11.45 -20.91 7.65
CA ALA A 261 10.54 -20.26 8.60
C ALA A 261 9.77 -19.11 7.93
N VAL A 262 10.47 -18.20 7.24
CA VAL A 262 9.85 -17.08 6.50
C VAL A 262 8.84 -17.58 5.48
N LEU A 263 9.21 -18.55 4.63
CA LEU A 263 8.30 -19.12 3.62
C LEU A 263 7.08 -19.78 4.25
N THR A 264 7.26 -20.51 5.36
CA THR A 264 6.17 -21.14 6.09
C THR A 264 5.21 -20.10 6.65
N GLN A 265 5.73 -19.00 7.20
CA GLN A 265 4.90 -17.92 7.74
C GLN A 265 4.12 -17.18 6.64
N ILE A 266 4.75 -16.92 5.49
CA ILE A 266 4.06 -16.36 4.31
C ILE A 266 2.91 -17.27 3.85
N ASP A 267 3.13 -18.59 3.82
CA ASP A 267 2.09 -19.53 3.42
C ASP A 267 0.94 -19.64 4.42
N GLN A 268 1.22 -19.46 5.72
CA GLN A 268 0.18 -19.37 6.75
C GLN A 268 -0.67 -18.10 6.60
N MET A 269 -0.04 -16.95 6.30
CA MET A 269 -0.73 -15.66 6.11
C MET A 269 -1.60 -15.58 4.85
N LYS A 270 -1.35 -16.43 3.85
CA LYS A 270 -2.17 -16.48 2.64
C LYS A 270 -3.56 -17.08 2.87
N ARG A 271 -3.73 -17.89 3.92
CA ARG A 271 -4.98 -18.58 4.27
C ARG A 271 -5.89 -17.65 5.06
#